data_AF-A0A850MN78-F1
#
_entry.id   AF-A0A850MN78-F1
#
_cell.length_a   1.000
_cell.length_b   1.000
_cell.length_c   1.000
_cell.angle_alpha   90.00
_cell.angle_beta   90.00
_cell.angle_gamma   90.00
#
_symmetry.space_group_name_H-M   'P 1'
#
loop_
_entity.id
_entity.type
_entity.pdbx_description
1 polymer ?
#
loop_
_entity_poly.entity_id
_entity_poly.type
_entity_poly.pdbx_seq_one_letter_code
_entity_poly.pdbx_strand_id
1 'polypeptide(L)'
;MKELEILNLNFNMIKEIEGLKTQKKLKRLLLSDNPLTEIKNIGHLDKLEDLSIRLKQQFWDDLKVKMGDDFFNDIGISHRGYFIKNPQKLVEYSIIMEKKIKGNA
;
A
#
# COMPACT_ATOMS: atom_id res chain seq x y z
N MET A 1 20.35 -3.99 9.63
CA MET A 1 19.72 -3.09 8.63
C MET A 1 19.36 -1.80 9.31
N LYS A 2 19.59 -0.65 8.66
CA LYS A 2 19.22 0.67 9.17
C LYS A 2 17.70 0.80 9.07
N GLU A 3 17.04 1.18 10.17
CA GLU A 3 15.62 1.53 10.14
C GLU A 3 15.47 2.82 9.34
N LEU A 4 14.74 2.74 8.22
CA LEU A 4 14.50 3.86 7.33
C LEU A 4 13.21 4.56 7.75
N GLU A 5 13.22 5.89 7.78
CA GLU A 5 11.99 6.67 7.87
C GLU A 5 11.38 6.94 6.49
N ILE A 6 12.21 6.96 5.45
CA ILE A 6 11.82 7.26 4.07
C ILE A 6 12.48 6.23 3.16
N LEU A 7 11.69 5.62 2.29
CA LEU A 7 12.15 4.71 1.25
C LEU A 7 11.57 5.17 -0.08
N ASN A 8 12.45 5.69 -0.94
CA ASN A 8 12.09 6.09 -2.29
C ASN A 8 12.57 5.04 -3.29
N LEU A 9 11.62 4.40 -3.94
CA LEU A 9 11.76 3.37 -4.95
C LEU A 9 10.96 3.70 -6.21
N ASN A 10 10.69 4.99 -6.45
CA ASN A 10 10.03 5.43 -7.68
C ASN A 10 10.84 5.01 -8.93
N PHE A 11 10.17 4.79 -10.06
CA PHE A 11 10.79 4.48 -11.36
C PHE A 11 11.66 3.20 -11.35
N ASN A 12 11.16 2.14 -10.75
CA ASN A 12 11.81 0.83 -10.75
C ASN A 12 10.91 -0.24 -11.41
N MET A 13 11.35 -1.50 -11.37
CA MET A 13 10.62 -2.65 -11.93
C MET A 13 9.99 -3.54 -10.85
N ILE A 14 9.60 -2.93 -9.73
CA ILE A 14 9.06 -3.65 -8.57
C ILE A 14 7.64 -4.13 -8.89
N LYS A 15 7.46 -5.45 -8.91
CA LYS A 15 6.16 -6.08 -9.15
C LYS A 15 5.41 -6.43 -7.87
N GLU A 16 6.14 -6.53 -6.76
CA GLU A 16 5.62 -6.89 -5.44
C GLU A 16 6.40 -6.17 -4.35
N ILE A 17 5.72 -5.78 -3.27
CA ILE A 17 6.38 -5.21 -2.09
C ILE A 17 6.93 -6.37 -1.25
N GLU A 18 8.25 -6.45 -1.12
CA GLU A 18 8.93 -7.46 -0.30
C GLU A 18 10.19 -6.90 0.36
N GLY A 19 10.80 -7.67 1.27
CA GLY A 19 12.03 -7.24 1.96
C GLY A 19 11.85 -6.12 3.01
N LEU A 20 10.62 -5.62 3.22
CA LEU A 20 10.33 -4.53 4.15
C LEU A 20 9.97 -4.97 5.59
N LYS A 21 10.03 -6.27 5.91
CA LYS A 21 9.54 -6.84 7.20
C LYS A 21 10.19 -6.21 8.45
N THR A 22 11.41 -5.70 8.33
CA THR A 22 12.16 -5.11 9.46
C THR A 22 11.99 -3.60 9.56
N GLN A 23 11.36 -2.95 8.59
CA GLN A 23 11.32 -1.51 8.40
C GLN A 23 10.13 -0.88 9.16
N LYS A 24 10.02 -1.15 10.47
CA LYS A 24 8.89 -0.72 11.30
C LYS A 24 8.80 0.80 11.52
N LYS A 25 9.90 1.53 11.33
CA LYS A 25 9.94 3.00 11.45
C LYS A 25 9.64 3.73 10.14
N LEU A 26 9.29 3.02 9.08
CA LEU A 26 9.06 3.61 7.77
C LEU A 26 7.81 4.48 7.82
N LYS A 27 8.00 5.79 7.60
CA LYS A 27 6.95 6.80 7.52
C LYS A 27 6.53 7.08 6.08
N ARG A 28 7.45 6.98 5.13
CA ARG A 28 7.17 7.30 3.72
C ARG A 28 7.68 6.20 2.81
N LEU A 29 6.77 5.63 2.01
CA LEU A 29 7.08 4.63 0.99
C LEU A 29 6.65 5.16 -0.37
N LEU A 30 7.62 5.44 -1.24
CA LEU A 30 7.38 5.95 -2.58
C LEU A 30 7.71 4.86 -3.60
N LEU A 31 6.70 4.38 -4.31
CA LEU A 31 6.72 3.27 -5.25
C LEU A 31 6.04 3.63 -6.58
N SER A 32 5.84 4.91 -6.86
CA SER A 32 5.26 5.37 -8.12
C SER A 32 6.09 4.92 -9.32
N ASP A 33 5.41 4.69 -10.45
CA ASP A 33 6.04 4.21 -11.68
C ASP A 33 6.80 2.89 -11.50
N ASN A 34 6.17 1.96 -10.79
CA ASN A 34 6.51 0.54 -10.75
C ASN A 34 5.36 -0.29 -11.34
N PRO A 35 5.63 -1.46 -11.94
CA PRO A 35 4.61 -2.38 -12.47
C PRO A 35 3.93 -3.21 -11.37
N LEU A 36 3.63 -2.59 -10.22
CA LEU A 36 2.93 -3.21 -9.10
C LEU A 36 1.48 -3.54 -9.52
N THR A 37 0.97 -4.71 -9.11
CA THR A 37 -0.39 -5.15 -9.46
C THR A 37 -1.35 -5.18 -8.28
N GLU A 38 -0.84 -5.19 -7.05
CA GLU A 38 -1.64 -5.30 -5.84
C GLU A 38 -0.93 -4.65 -4.64
N ILE A 39 -1.69 -4.39 -3.57
CA ILE A 39 -1.19 -3.88 -2.30
C ILE A 39 -1.16 -5.03 -1.30
N LYS A 40 0.03 -5.52 -1.00
CA LYS A 40 0.28 -6.58 0.00
C LYS A 40 1.59 -6.31 0.75
N ASN A 41 1.82 -7.04 1.84
CA ASN A 41 3.07 -6.99 2.61
C ASN A 41 3.40 -5.59 3.19
N ILE A 42 2.38 -4.79 3.48
CA ILE A 42 2.54 -3.51 4.18
C ILE A 42 1.88 -3.52 5.57
N GLY A 43 1.26 -4.64 5.98
CA GLY A 43 0.52 -4.76 7.24
C GLY A 43 1.33 -4.52 8.51
N HIS A 44 2.66 -4.54 8.43
CA HIS A 44 3.58 -4.27 9.54
C HIS A 44 4.13 -2.83 9.56
N LEU A 45 3.72 -1.96 8.63
CA LEU A 45 4.18 -0.56 8.54
C LEU A 45 3.26 0.37 9.35
N ASP A 46 3.24 0.17 10.67
CA ASP A 46 2.36 0.90 11.62
C ASP A 46 2.66 2.40 11.73
N LYS A 47 3.83 2.85 11.23
CA LYS A 47 4.24 4.25 11.19
C LYS A 47 4.08 4.91 9.82
N LEU A 48 3.50 4.22 8.83
CA LEU A 48 3.36 4.76 7.49
C LEU A 48 2.41 5.97 7.47
N GLU A 49 2.93 7.11 7.05
CA GLU A 49 2.22 8.39 6.96
C GLU A 49 1.91 8.73 5.49
N ASP A 50 2.86 8.45 4.59
CA ASP A 50 2.69 8.68 3.15
C ASP A 50 2.96 7.41 2.33
N LEU A 51 2.06 7.13 1.38
CA LEU A 51 2.24 6.06 0.40
C LEU A 51 2.00 6.61 -1.01
N SER A 52 3.00 6.45 -1.87
CA SER A 52 2.90 6.77 -3.29
C SER A 52 2.98 5.49 -4.08
N ILE A 53 1.91 5.10 -4.78
CA ILE A 53 1.86 3.87 -5.60
C ILE A 53 1.17 4.17 -6.91
N ARG A 54 1.41 3.33 -7.91
CA ARG A 54 0.62 3.34 -9.14
C ARG A 54 0.15 1.92 -9.39
N LEU A 55 -1.16 1.72 -9.41
CA LEU A 55 -1.79 0.46 -9.75
C LEU A 55 -2.65 0.65 -10.98
N LYS A 56 -3.02 -0.48 -11.61
CA LYS A 56 -3.97 -0.47 -12.72
C LYS A 56 -5.33 0.03 -12.23
N GLN A 57 -6.02 0.79 -13.08
CA GLN A 57 -7.35 1.32 -12.78
C GLN A 57 -8.31 0.22 -12.29
N GLN A 58 -8.27 -0.96 -12.92
CA GLN A 58 -9.07 -2.12 -12.54
C GLN A 58 -8.93 -2.50 -11.06
N PHE A 59 -7.72 -2.44 -10.48
CA PHE A 59 -7.53 -2.74 -9.06
C PHE A 59 -8.30 -1.75 -8.18
N TRP A 60 -8.24 -0.45 -8.51
CA TRP A 60 -8.96 0.58 -7.79
C TRP A 60 -10.47 0.45 -7.94
N ASP A 61 -10.95 0.10 -9.13
CA ASP A 61 -12.38 -0.14 -9.38
C ASP A 61 -12.88 -1.33 -8.55
N ASP A 62 -12.15 -2.44 -8.55
CA ASP A 62 -12.47 -3.63 -7.76
C ASP A 62 -12.44 -3.34 -6.26
N LEU A 63 -11.46 -2.56 -5.79
CA LEU A 63 -11.37 -2.16 -4.40
C LEU A 63 -12.52 -1.23 -4.01
N LYS A 64 -12.93 -0.32 -4.91
CA LYS A 64 -14.06 0.58 -4.70
C LYS A 64 -15.38 -0.18 -4.54
N VAL A 65 -15.62 -1.19 -5.38
CA VAL A 65 -16.79 -2.08 -5.23
C VAL A 65 -16.80 -2.79 -3.88
N LYS A 66 -15.62 -3.18 -3.38
CA LYS A 66 -15.50 -3.92 -2.11
C LYS A 66 -15.57 -3.04 -0.86
N MET A 67 -15.03 -1.82 -0.93
CA MET A 67 -14.79 -0.98 0.24
C MET A 67 -15.69 0.25 0.32
N GLY A 68 -16.35 0.63 -0.79
CA GLY A 68 -17.22 1.81 -0.87
C GLY A 68 -16.45 3.14 -0.95
N ASP A 69 -17.19 4.21 -1.21
CA ASP A 69 -16.65 5.58 -1.35
C ASP A 69 -16.02 6.11 -0.05
N ASP A 70 -16.59 5.77 1.11
CA ASP A 70 -16.10 6.22 2.42
C ASP A 70 -14.65 5.79 2.66
N PHE A 71 -14.28 4.57 2.26
CA PHE A 71 -12.90 4.12 2.32
C PHE A 71 -11.97 4.97 1.45
N PHE A 72 -12.41 5.35 0.25
CA PHE A 72 -11.62 6.18 -0.66
C PHE A 72 -11.45 7.61 -0.15
N ASN A 73 -12.48 8.14 0.51
CA ASN A 73 -12.41 9.42 1.23
C ASN A 73 -11.43 9.33 2.40
N ASP A 74 -11.50 8.25 3.19
CA ASP A 74 -10.64 8.03 4.35
C ASP A 74 -9.16 7.91 3.98
N ILE A 75 -8.82 7.22 2.88
CA ILE A 75 -7.43 7.08 2.43
C ILE A 75 -6.90 8.37 1.77
N GLY A 76 -7.80 9.32 1.45
CA GLY A 76 -7.47 10.62 0.90
C GLY A 76 -6.81 10.56 -0.49
N ILE A 77 -7.22 9.60 -1.32
CA ILE A 77 -6.64 9.39 -2.65
C ILE A 77 -7.17 10.43 -3.65
N SER A 78 -6.29 11.11 -4.38
CA SER A 78 -6.71 12.01 -5.47
C SER A 78 -7.05 11.20 -6.74
N HIS A 79 -7.76 11.83 -7.69
CA HIS A 79 -8.37 11.26 -8.90
C HIS A 79 -7.46 10.49 -9.88
N ARG A 80 -6.25 10.08 -9.48
CA ARG A 80 -5.34 9.27 -10.28
C ARG A 80 -4.60 8.17 -9.50
N GLY A 81 -4.91 7.99 -8.22
CA GLY A 81 -4.36 6.87 -7.44
C GLY A 81 -2.88 6.98 -7.05
N TYR A 82 -2.24 8.13 -7.30
CA TYR A 82 -0.79 8.28 -7.15
C TYR A 82 -0.32 8.47 -5.72
N PHE A 83 -1.14 9.12 -4.88
CA PHE A 83 -0.76 9.49 -3.52
C PHE A 83 -1.91 9.22 -2.57
N ILE A 84 -1.59 8.52 -1.49
CA ILE A 84 -2.50 8.16 -0.42
C ILE A 84 -2.06 8.94 0.82
N LYS A 85 -2.93 9.84 1.28
CA LYS A 85 -2.68 10.73 2.43
C LYS A 85 -2.86 10.02 3.77
N ASN A 86 -3.61 8.93 3.79
CA ASN A 86 -3.86 8.14 4.99
C ASN A 86 -3.71 6.65 4.66
N PRO A 87 -2.46 6.15 4.59
CA PRO A 87 -2.20 4.79 4.18
C PRO A 87 -2.55 3.75 5.24
N GLN A 88 -2.89 4.15 6.48
CA GLN A 88 -3.21 3.22 7.56
C GLN A 88 -4.43 2.35 7.26
N LYS A 89 -5.42 2.89 6.55
CA LYS A 89 -6.55 2.10 6.05
C LYS A 89 -6.14 1.01 5.05
N LEU A 90 -5.10 1.24 4.26
CA LEU A 90 -4.52 0.24 3.37
C LEU A 90 -3.63 -0.76 4.10
N VAL A 91 -2.96 -0.34 5.18
CA VAL A 91 -2.25 -1.24 6.10
C VAL A 91 -3.24 -2.22 6.74
N GLU A 92 -4.36 -1.72 7.27
CA GLU A 92 -5.46 -2.54 7.81
C GLU A 92 -6.01 -3.51 6.75
N TYR A 93 -6.25 -3.02 5.54
CA TYR A 93 -6.67 -3.84 4.41
C TYR A 93 -5.66 -4.98 4.11
N SER A 94 -4.36 -4.68 4.06
CA SER A 94 -3.30 -5.67 3.83
C SER A 94 -3.34 -6.78 4.89
N ILE A 95 -3.52 -6.41 6.17
CA ILE A 95 -3.62 -7.38 7.28
C ILE A 95 -4.81 -8.32 7.08
N ILE A 96 -5.98 -7.78 6.71
CA ILE A 96 -7.21 -8.57 6.50
C ILE A 96 -7.00 -9.56 5.34
N MET A 97 -6.43 -9.11 4.24
CA MET A 97 -6.18 -9.94 3.06
C MET A 97 -5.17 -11.06 3.35
N GLU A 98 -4.07 -10.75 4.07
CA GLU A 98 -3.07 -11.74 4.47
C GLU A 98 -3.63 -12.81 5.41
N LYS A 99 -4.55 -12.45 6.31
CA LYS A 99 -5.23 -13.41 7.19
C LYS A 99 -6.19 -14.33 6.45
N LYS A 100 -6.95 -13.80 5.47
CA LYS A 100 -7.84 -14.61 4.62
C LYS A 100 -7.08 -15.67 3.82
N ILE A 101 -5.87 -15.34 3.36
CA ILE A 101 -5.01 -16.28 2.63
C ILE A 101 -4.51 -17.39 3.57
N LYS A 102 -4.08 -17.05 4.80
CA LYS A 102 -3.53 -18.02 5.76
C LYS A 102 -4.57 -18.88 6.47
N GLY A 103 -5.81 -18.40 6.62
CA GLY A 103 -6.90 -19.14 7.26
C GLY A 103 -7.61 -20.15 6.34
N ASN A 104 -7.30 -20.13 5.05
CA ASN A 104 -7.79 -21.07 4.04
C ASN A 104 -6.74 -22.15 3.68
N ALA A 105 -5.69 -22.29 4.49
CA ALA A 105 -4.61 -23.26 4.32
C ALA A 105 -4.63 -24.31 5.45
#